data_AF-A0A1F4YCR8-F1
#
_entry.id   AF-A0A1F4YCR8-F1
#
_cell.length_a   1.000
_cell.length_b   1.000
_cell.length_c   1.000
_cell.angle_alpha   90.00
_cell.angle_beta   90.00
_cell.angle_gamma   90.00
#
_symmetry.space_group_name_H-M   'P 1'
#
loop_
_entity.id
_entity.type
_entity.pdbx_description
1 polymer ?
#
loop_
_entity_poly.entity_id
_entity_poly.type
_entity_poly.pdbx_seq_one_letter_code
_entity_poly.pdbx_strand_id
1 'polypeptide(L)'
;MIQAVAKRRRKVKEMAIEYKGGKCQICGYSKCVRALELHHVGKKSFGIGDKGYTRSWEKIKDEISKCILLCANCHREVQSGLAVVAQ
;
A
#
# COMPACT_ATOMS: atom_id res chain seq x y z
N MET A 1 -17.69 -7.52 10.66
CA MET A 1 -16.98 -6.21 10.62
C MET A 1 -18.05 -5.12 10.49
N ILE A 2 -18.00 -4.08 11.32
CA ILE A 2 -18.98 -2.98 11.25
C ILE A 2 -18.84 -2.26 9.90
N GLN A 3 -19.95 -2.00 9.20
CA GLN A 3 -19.97 -1.41 7.85
C GLN A 3 -19.18 -0.08 7.77
N ALA A 4 -19.29 0.76 8.80
CA ALA A 4 -18.55 2.02 8.90
C ALA A 4 -17.02 1.82 8.92
N VAL A 5 -16.53 0.78 9.61
CA VAL A 5 -15.09 0.46 9.68
C VAL A 5 -14.59 -0.02 8.31
N ALA A 6 -15.35 -0.90 7.64
CA ALA A 6 -15.03 -1.34 6.28
C ALA A 6 -14.96 -0.16 5.29
N LYS A 7 -15.94 0.76 5.35
CA LYS A 7 -15.99 1.96 4.51
C LYS A 7 -14.78 2.87 4.76
N ARG A 8 -14.42 3.12 6.03
CA ARG A 8 -13.23 3.91 6.38
C ARG A 8 -11.95 3.27 5.84
N ARG A 9 -11.76 1.96 6.02
CA ARG A 9 -10.56 1.24 5.55
C ARG A 9 -10.38 1.33 4.04
N ARG A 10 -11.47 1.17 3.27
CA ARG A 10 -11.45 1.33 1.81
C ARG A 10 -11.02 2.73 1.40
N LYS A 11 -11.66 3.77 1.98
CA LYS A 11 -11.32 5.17 1.70
C LYS A 11 -9.86 5.48 2.00
N VAL A 12 -9.34 5.03 3.14
CA VAL A 12 -7.95 5.28 3.52
C VAL A 12 -6.99 4.52 2.59
N LYS A 13 -7.31 3.29 2.18
CA LYS A 13 -6.52 2.55 1.19
C LYS A 13 -6.45 3.30 -0.15
N GLU A 14 -7.56 3.82 -0.63
CA GLU A 14 -7.62 4.62 -1.87
C GLU A 14 -6.73 5.87 -1.77
N MET A 15 -6.86 6.64 -0.68
CA MET A 15 -6.01 7.81 -0.43
C MET A 15 -4.52 7.43 -0.37
N ALA A 16 -4.19 6.27 0.22
CA ALA A 16 -2.82 5.79 0.34
C ALA A 16 -2.20 5.44 -1.03
N ILE A 17 -3.01 4.82 -1.90
CA ILE A 17 -2.63 4.44 -3.25
C ILE A 17 -2.44 5.70 -4.11
N GLU A 18 -3.36 6.65 -4.01
CA GLU A 18 -3.28 7.94 -4.71
C GLU A 18 -2.03 8.72 -4.28
N TYR A 19 -1.73 8.76 -2.97
CA TYR A 19 -0.53 9.39 -2.44
C TYR A 19 0.78 8.78 -2.99
N LYS A 20 0.75 7.52 -3.41
CA LYS A 20 1.90 6.83 -4.04
C LYS A 20 1.84 6.78 -5.57
N GLY A 21 0.97 7.58 -6.19
CA GLY A 21 0.93 7.76 -7.64
C GLY A 21 0.00 6.81 -8.39
N GLY A 22 -0.81 6.01 -7.68
CA GLY A 22 -1.92 5.25 -8.27
C GLY A 22 -1.56 4.10 -9.21
N LYS A 23 -0.27 3.78 -9.36
CA LYS A 23 0.22 2.71 -10.25
C LYS A 23 1.37 1.93 -9.62
N CYS A 24 1.53 0.68 -10.05
CA CYS A 24 2.68 -0.13 -9.69
C CYS A 24 3.97 0.55 -10.16
N GLN A 25 4.95 0.71 -9.25
CA GLN A 25 6.23 1.35 -9.56
C GLN A 25 7.19 0.45 -10.36
N ILE A 26 6.90 -0.86 -10.46
CA ILE A 26 7.68 -1.79 -11.30
C ILE A 26 7.08 -1.87 -12.72
N CYS A 27 5.82 -2.29 -12.84
CA CYS A 27 5.20 -2.61 -14.13
C CYS A 27 4.14 -1.61 -14.63
N GLY A 28 3.86 -0.54 -13.87
CA GLY A 28 2.89 0.48 -14.26
C GLY A 28 1.42 0.09 -14.14
N TYR A 29 1.08 -1.11 -13.64
CA TYR A 29 -0.31 -1.54 -13.46
C TYR A 29 -1.13 -0.55 -12.64
N SER A 30 -2.26 -0.09 -13.18
CA SER A 30 -3.18 0.87 -12.54
C SER A 30 -4.67 0.54 -12.77
N LYS A 31 -4.99 -0.64 -13.32
CA LYS A 31 -6.36 -0.99 -13.73
C LYS A 31 -7.29 -1.26 -12.55
N CYS A 32 -6.78 -1.79 -11.43
CA CYS A 32 -7.58 -2.14 -10.26
C CYS A 32 -6.86 -1.76 -8.97
N VAL A 33 -7.41 -0.77 -8.26
CA VAL A 33 -6.92 -0.30 -6.94
C VAL A 33 -6.82 -1.45 -5.93
N ARG A 34 -7.71 -2.45 -6.01
CA ARG A 34 -7.69 -3.60 -5.10
C ARG A 34 -6.48 -4.52 -5.33
N ALA A 35 -5.96 -4.57 -6.56
CA ALA A 35 -4.77 -5.35 -6.91
C ALA A 35 -3.45 -4.61 -6.62
N LEU A 36 -3.53 -3.38 -6.08
CA LEU A 36 -2.39 -2.62 -5.61
C LEU A 36 -2.17 -2.83 -4.10
N GLU A 37 -0.90 -2.94 -3.73
CA GLU A 37 -0.40 -3.23 -2.39
C GLU A 37 0.80 -2.32 -2.06
N LEU A 38 0.93 -1.98 -0.78
CA LEU A 38 2.03 -1.17 -0.28
C LEU A 38 3.11 -2.08 0.30
N HIS A 39 4.25 -2.12 -0.38
CA HIS A 39 5.42 -2.87 0.05
C HIS A 39 6.31 -1.97 0.90
N HIS A 40 6.70 -2.42 2.10
CA HIS A 40 7.58 -1.64 2.97
C HIS A 40 9.03 -1.84 2.52
N VAL A 41 9.74 -0.74 2.26
CA VAL A 41 11.17 -0.77 1.90
C VAL A 41 12.09 -0.47 3.09
N GLY A 42 11.52 -0.07 4.23
CA GLY A 42 12.26 0.23 5.46
C GLY A 42 11.65 -0.39 6.72
N LYS A 43 12.13 0.05 7.89
CA LYS A 43 11.63 -0.42 9.19
C LYS A 43 10.19 0.07 9.39
N LYS A 44 9.25 -0.87 9.40
CA LYS A 44 7.83 -0.58 9.65
C LYS A 44 7.57 -0.29 11.13
N SER A 45 6.71 0.68 11.39
CA SER A 45 6.14 0.94 12.72
C SER A 45 4.84 0.16 12.91
N PHE A 46 4.08 -0.04 11.83
CA PHE A 46 2.86 -0.85 11.82
C PHE A 46 2.53 -1.31 10.39
N GLY A 47 1.79 -2.41 10.24
CA GLY A 47 1.38 -2.87 8.90
C GLY A 47 0.32 -1.96 8.28
N ILE A 48 0.59 -1.42 7.09
CA ILE A 48 -0.42 -0.78 6.23
C ILE A 48 -1.31 -1.86 5.61
N GLY A 49 -2.58 -1.90 6.04
CA GLY A 49 -3.54 -2.94 5.69
C GLY A 49 -4.76 -2.85 6.60
N ASP A 50 -5.52 -3.94 6.74
CA ASP A 50 -6.78 -3.94 7.49
C ASP A 50 -6.66 -3.42 8.93
N LYS A 51 -5.54 -3.66 9.60
CA LYS A 51 -5.28 -3.17 10.97
C LYS A 51 -4.55 -1.82 11.03
N GLY A 52 -3.95 -1.36 9.94
CA GLY A 52 -3.21 -0.09 9.89
C GLY A 52 -4.10 1.13 9.63
N TYR A 53 -5.20 0.95 8.91
CA TYR A 53 -6.09 2.03 8.47
C TYR A 53 -7.04 2.58 9.54
N THR A 54 -6.90 2.15 10.80
CA THR A 54 -7.65 2.70 11.94
C THR A 54 -6.92 3.84 12.64
N ARG A 55 -5.73 4.23 12.17
CA ARG A 55 -4.94 5.35 12.71
C ARG A 55 -5.32 6.68 12.07
N SER A 56 -4.78 7.79 12.61
CA SER A 56 -4.95 9.11 12.00
C SER A 56 -4.27 9.16 10.63
N TRP A 57 -4.76 10.03 9.76
CA TRP A 57 -4.22 10.14 8.40
C TRP A 57 -2.75 10.57 8.41
N GLU A 58 -2.32 11.42 9.33
CA GLU A 58 -0.91 11.85 9.44
C GLU A 58 0.02 10.66 9.74
N LYS A 59 -0.36 9.81 10.71
CA LYS A 59 0.42 8.61 11.04
C LYS A 59 0.47 7.62 9.87
N ILE A 60 -0.65 7.47 9.17
CA ILE A 60 -0.74 6.62 7.98
C ILE A 60 0.16 7.18 6.88
N LYS A 61 0.14 8.49 6.64
CA LYS A 61 0.97 9.17 5.63
C LYS A 61 2.47 9.01 5.93
N ASP A 62 2.88 9.18 7.18
CA ASP A 62 4.27 8.93 7.62
C ASP A 62 4.71 7.49 7.33
N GLU A 63 3.86 6.51 7.62
CA GLU A 63 4.20 5.11 7.36
C GLU A 63 4.17 4.76 5.87
N ILE A 64 3.19 5.26 5.11
CA ILE A 64 3.13 5.08 3.66
C ILE A 64 4.37 5.71 2.99
N SER A 65 4.91 6.82 3.51
CA SER A 65 6.13 7.43 2.95
C SER A 65 7.28 6.42 2.83
N LYS A 66 7.37 5.46 3.76
CA LYS A 66 8.36 4.36 3.83
C LYS A 66 7.98 3.12 3.01
N CYS A 67 6.91 3.21 2.22
CA CYS A 67 6.42 2.16 1.35
C CYS A 67 6.55 2.53 -0.12
N ILE A 68 6.53 1.52 -0.98
CA ILE A 68 6.39 1.66 -2.43
C ILE A 68 5.07 0.99 -2.85
N LEU A 69 4.51 1.46 -3.97
CA LEU A 69 3.25 0.93 -4.48
C LEU A 69 3.51 -0.11 -5.56
N LEU A 70 3.08 -1.35 -5.33
CA LEU A 70 3.25 -2.46 -6.26
C LEU A 70 1.91 -3.11 -6.58
N CYS A 71 1.79 -3.76 -7.74
CA CYS A 71 0.70 -4.71 -7.95
C CYS A 71 0.98 -6.01 -7.19
N ALA A 72 -0.05 -6.82 -6.96
CA ALA A 72 0.06 -8.09 -6.24
C ALA A 72 1.14 -9.02 -6.80
N ASN A 73 1.32 -9.06 -8.13
CA ASN A 73 2.34 -9.89 -8.77
C ASN A 73 3.75 -9.38 -8.46
N CYS A 74 4.04 -8.11 -8.78
CA CYS A 74 5.35 -7.53 -8.51
C CYS A 74 5.66 -7.52 -7.01
N HIS A 75 4.66 -7.36 -6.14
CA HIS A 75 4.85 -7.46 -4.70
C HIS A 75 5.33 -8.86 -4.28
N ARG A 76 4.71 -9.91 -4.83
CA ARG A 76 5.14 -11.30 -4.60
C ARG A 76 6.52 -11.57 -5.20
N GLU A 77 6.81 -11.09 -6.40
CA GLU A 77 8.12 -11.23 -7.04
C GLU A 77 9.23 -10.61 -6.19
N VAL A 78 9.01 -9.42 -5.63
CA VAL A 78 9.95 -8.77 -4.71
C VAL A 78 10.13 -9.59 -3.43
N GLN A 79 9.05 -10.11 -2.84
CA GLN A 79 9.15 -10.99 -1.67
C GLN A 79 9.92 -12.29 -1.96
N SER A 80 9.83 -12.81 -3.18
CA SER A 80 10.54 -13.99 -3.65
C SER A 80 11.95 -13.70 -4.18
N GLY A 81 12.40 -12.44 -4.19
CA GLY A 81 13.70 -12.05 -4.73
C GLY A 81 13.82 -12.12 -6.26
N LEU A 82 12.70 -12.23 -6.98
CA LEU A 82 12.65 -12.29 -8.45
C LEU A 82 12.64 -10.90 -9.10
N ALA A 83 12.21 -9.88 -8.34
CA ALA A 83 12.22 -8.49 -8.78
C ALA A 83 12.86 -7.61 -7.71
N VAL A 84 13.50 -6.53 -8.14
CA VAL A 84 14.10 -5.52 -7.27
C VAL A 84 13.34 -4.21 -7.41
N VAL A 85 13.30 -3.46 -6.33
CA VAL A 85 12.67 -2.14 -6.29
C VAL A 85 13.81 -1.12 -6.30
N ALA A 86 13.76 -0.17 -7.23
CA ALA A 86 14.72 0.93 -7.26
C ALA A 86 14.54 1.77 -5.98
N GLN A 87 15.62 1.94 -5.22
CA GLN A 87 15.68 2.80 -4.03
C GLN A 87 15.91 4.26 -4.44
#